data_AF-A0A2R7LLR9-F1
#
_entry.id   AF-A0A2R7LLR9-F1
#
_cell.length_a   1.000
_cell.length_b   1.000
_cell.length_c   1.000
_cell.angle_alpha   90.00
_cell.angle_beta   90.00
_cell.angle_gamma   90.00
#
_symmetry.space_group_name_H-M   'P 1'
#
loop_
_entity.id
_entity.type
_entity.pdbx_description
1 polymer ?
#
loop_
_entity_poly.entity_id
_entity_poly.type
_entity_poly.pdbx_seq_one_letter_code
_entity_poly.pdbx_strand_id
1 'polypeptide(L)'
;MSNWARAALARIAANDTAALVTVLATEGSAPREAGTKMVVWDGGQSGTIGGGNLEHQATRQARKMLSGSQASFAIQDYPLGPLLAQCCGGRVRLLIERVEAASRDWLTDAARRMDADQPFEVRTRFDPGLLSKSIAPIAALSEAPAVSLSGTPASARGARPQLGDELVERNEAPRPLLLLFGAGHVGQAIARAFAPLPFRLHWYDSRPETAGLPGVTVLDPAG
;
A
#
# COMPACT_ATOMS: atom_id res chain seq x y z
N MET A 1 8.09 0.54 -1.93
CA MET A 1 6.93 1.44 -1.79
C MET A 1 7.29 2.57 -0.84
N SER A 2 6.81 3.79 -1.06
CA SER A 2 7.00 4.88 -0.09
C SER A 2 6.33 4.53 1.23
N ASN A 3 7.01 4.74 2.37
CA ASN A 3 6.45 4.52 3.69
C ASN A 3 5.37 5.57 4.00
N TRP A 4 4.11 5.25 3.68
CA TRP A 4 2.97 6.14 3.87
C TRP A 4 2.74 6.48 5.35
N ALA A 5 3.06 5.57 6.26
CA ALA A 5 2.91 5.78 7.70
C ALA A 5 3.91 6.84 8.20
N ARG A 6 5.17 6.79 7.74
CA ARG A 6 6.16 7.84 7.98
C ARG A 6 5.70 9.20 7.44
N ALA A 7 5.13 9.23 6.24
CA ALA A 7 4.62 10.46 5.65
C ALA A 7 3.48 11.06 6.49
N ALA A 8 2.56 10.23 6.98
CA ALA A 8 1.47 10.67 7.87
C ALA A 8 1.99 11.17 9.23
N LEU A 9 2.94 10.46 9.84
CA LEU A 9 3.59 10.89 11.10
C LEU A 9 4.31 12.24 10.94
N ALA A 10 4.96 12.46 9.79
CA ALA A 10 5.61 13.73 9.50
C ALA A 10 4.62 14.91 9.44
N ARG A 11 3.35 14.67 9.09
CA ARG A 11 2.30 15.69 9.15
C ARG A 11 1.82 15.93 10.58
N ILE A 12 1.61 14.87 11.35
CA ILE A 12 1.29 14.98 12.79
C ILE A 12 2.39 15.78 13.52
N ALA A 13 3.67 15.48 13.25
CA ALA A 13 4.80 16.16 13.91
C ALA A 13 4.91 17.65 13.51
N ALA A 14 4.48 18.00 12.30
CA ALA A 14 4.42 19.39 11.83
C ALA A 14 3.16 20.13 12.30
N ASN A 15 2.25 19.47 13.03
CA ASN A 15 0.90 19.96 13.34
C ASN A 15 0.08 20.33 12.10
N ASP A 16 0.36 19.68 10.97
CA ASP A 16 -0.40 19.83 9.73
C ASP A 16 -1.66 18.96 9.77
N THR A 17 -2.78 19.49 9.26
CA THR A 17 -3.94 18.67 8.96
C THR A 17 -3.66 17.83 7.71
N ALA A 18 -3.85 16.53 7.83
CA ALA A 18 -3.63 15.58 6.73
C ALA A 18 -4.73 14.53 6.67
N ALA A 19 -4.94 13.96 5.49
CA ALA A 19 -5.83 12.85 5.25
C ALA A 19 -5.03 11.68 4.66
N LEU A 20 -5.40 10.47 5.08
CA LEU A 20 -4.96 9.23 4.45
C LEU A 20 -6.04 8.79 3.46
N VAL A 21 -5.64 8.61 2.21
CA VAL A 21 -6.48 8.05 1.15
C VAL A 21 -6.03 6.62 0.88
N THR A 22 -6.97 5.69 0.92
CA THR A 22 -6.74 4.26 0.75
C THR A 22 -7.62 3.71 -0.36
N VAL A 23 -7.05 2.96 -1.29
CA VAL A 23 -7.79 2.16 -2.27
C VAL A 23 -8.35 0.92 -1.56
N LEU A 24 -9.63 0.91 -1.24
CA LEU A 24 -10.25 -0.25 -0.59
C LEU A 24 -10.49 -1.40 -1.54
N ALA A 25 -10.90 -1.10 -2.78
CA ALA A 25 -11.23 -2.11 -3.77
C ALA A 25 -11.16 -1.55 -5.18
N THR A 26 -10.91 -2.44 -6.13
CA THR A 26 -10.90 -2.14 -7.56
C THR A 26 -11.67 -3.21 -8.32
N GLU A 27 -12.41 -2.82 -9.35
CA GLU A 27 -13.16 -3.74 -10.22
C GLU A 27 -12.88 -3.38 -11.68
N GLY A 28 -12.40 -4.34 -12.47
CA GLY A 28 -11.89 -4.07 -13.82
C GLY A 28 -10.55 -3.34 -13.81
N SER A 29 -10.21 -2.66 -14.92
CA SER A 29 -8.93 -1.96 -15.04
C SER A 29 -8.88 -0.72 -14.13
N ALA A 30 -7.93 -0.70 -13.20
CA ALA A 30 -7.65 0.42 -12.31
C ALA A 30 -6.13 0.70 -12.30
N PRO A 31 -5.70 1.95 -12.04
CA PRO A 31 -4.29 2.33 -12.14
C PRO A 31 -3.43 1.83 -10.97
N ARG A 32 -4.05 1.49 -9.83
CA ARG A 32 -3.43 0.90 -8.64
C ARG A 32 -4.37 -0.11 -8.00
N GLU A 33 -3.78 -1.07 -7.31
CA GLU A 33 -4.40 -2.16 -6.59
C GLU A 33 -4.96 -1.75 -5.22
N ALA A 34 -5.88 -2.58 -4.69
CA ALA A 34 -6.38 -2.45 -3.32
C ALA A 34 -5.24 -2.49 -2.30
N GLY A 35 -5.35 -1.69 -1.24
CA GLY A 35 -4.31 -1.49 -0.22
C GLY A 35 -3.35 -0.34 -0.55
N THR A 36 -3.37 0.20 -1.78
CA THR A 36 -2.56 1.38 -2.13
C THR A 36 -3.01 2.60 -1.33
N LYS A 37 -2.04 3.36 -0.80
CA LYS A 37 -2.29 4.54 0.03
C LYS A 37 -1.56 5.78 -0.48
N MET A 38 -2.16 6.95 -0.28
CA MET A 38 -1.47 8.24 -0.34
C MET A 38 -1.88 9.13 0.83
N VAL A 39 -0.98 10.02 1.24
CA VAL A 39 -1.24 11.04 2.26
C VAL A 39 -1.42 12.39 1.56
N VAL A 40 -2.46 13.13 1.91
CA VAL A 40 -2.77 14.45 1.34
C VAL A 40 -2.85 15.48 2.47
N TRP A 41 -2.27 16.65 2.28
CA TRP A 41 -2.44 17.82 3.14
C TRP A 41 -2.73 19.05 2.26
N ASP A 42 -2.90 20.22 2.89
CA ASP A 42 -3.26 21.45 2.17
C ASP A 42 -2.23 21.78 1.06
N GLY A 43 -0.94 21.82 1.42
CA GLY A 43 0.15 22.18 0.52
C GLY A 43 0.73 21.05 -0.33
N GLY A 44 0.24 19.80 -0.23
CA GLY A 44 0.88 18.71 -0.97
C GLY A 44 0.33 17.31 -0.73
N GLN A 45 1.04 16.31 -1.24
CA GLN A 45 0.71 14.89 -1.10
C GLN A 45 2.00 14.03 -1.09
N SER A 46 1.88 12.80 -0.59
CA SER A 46 2.93 11.78 -0.59
C SER A 46 2.35 10.42 -0.95
N GLY A 47 2.98 9.71 -1.88
CA GLY A 47 2.41 8.50 -2.49
C GLY A 47 1.48 8.84 -3.66
N THR A 48 0.98 7.80 -4.32
CA THR A 48 0.06 7.90 -5.46
C THR A 48 -0.94 6.75 -5.44
N ILE A 49 -2.19 7.02 -5.79
CA ILE A 49 -3.23 6.00 -6.01
C ILE A 49 -3.46 5.72 -7.50
N GLY A 50 -2.53 6.17 -8.35
CA GLY A 50 -2.56 5.89 -9.79
C GLY A 50 -2.51 7.13 -10.69
N GLY A 51 -2.42 8.34 -10.13
CA GLY A 51 -2.30 9.57 -10.90
C GLY A 51 -3.57 9.96 -11.68
N GLY A 52 -3.40 10.94 -12.57
CA GLY A 52 -4.47 11.44 -13.44
C GLY A 52 -5.66 12.02 -12.68
N ASN A 53 -6.85 11.97 -13.29
CA ASN A 53 -8.04 12.63 -12.74
C ASN A 53 -8.55 12.01 -11.44
N LEU A 54 -8.45 10.69 -11.26
CA LEU A 54 -8.80 10.01 -9.99
C LEU A 54 -8.04 10.62 -8.81
N GLU A 55 -6.72 10.77 -8.95
CA GLU A 55 -5.88 11.33 -7.91
C GLU A 55 -6.18 12.81 -7.65
N HIS A 56 -6.44 13.60 -8.70
CA HIS A 56 -6.89 14.99 -8.55
C HIS A 56 -8.22 15.10 -7.79
N GLN A 57 -9.20 14.26 -8.11
CA GLN A 57 -10.50 14.26 -7.43
C GLN A 57 -10.38 13.82 -5.97
N ALA A 58 -9.64 12.75 -5.70
CA ALA A 58 -9.38 12.27 -4.35
C ALA A 58 -8.66 13.35 -3.51
N THR A 59 -7.66 14.02 -4.09
CA THR A 59 -6.93 15.12 -3.43
C THR A 59 -7.84 16.30 -3.11
N ARG A 60 -8.67 16.73 -4.07
CA ARG A 60 -9.65 17.81 -3.83
C ARG A 60 -10.64 17.44 -2.71
N GLN A 61 -11.11 16.20 -2.70
CA GLN A 61 -12.04 15.74 -1.68
C GLN A 61 -11.38 15.63 -0.30
N ALA A 62 -10.16 15.11 -0.23
CA ALA A 62 -9.37 15.07 0.99
C ALA A 62 -9.19 16.48 1.57
N ARG A 63 -8.76 17.46 0.76
CA ARG A 63 -8.62 18.86 1.23
C ARG A 63 -9.94 19.47 1.70
N LYS A 64 -11.04 19.23 0.98
CA LYS A 64 -12.37 19.67 1.41
C LYS A 64 -12.78 19.05 2.75
N MET A 65 -12.43 17.77 2.97
CA MET A 65 -12.65 17.11 4.25
C MET A 65 -11.84 17.79 5.34
N LEU A 66 -10.56 18.11 5.10
CA LEU A 66 -9.68 18.76 6.09
C LEU A 66 -10.15 20.17 6.47
N SER A 67 -10.73 20.93 5.54
CA SER A 67 -11.26 22.28 5.82
C SER A 67 -12.64 22.28 6.50
N GLY A 68 -13.36 21.16 6.50
CA GLY A 68 -14.72 21.06 7.07
C GLY A 68 -14.75 20.64 8.53
N SER A 69 -15.93 20.57 9.13
CA SER A 69 -16.17 20.06 10.50
C SER A 69 -17.00 18.76 10.55
N GLN A 70 -17.44 18.24 9.41
CA GLN A 70 -18.57 17.31 9.35
C GLN A 70 -18.25 15.81 9.50
N ALA A 71 -17.07 15.32 9.12
CA ALA A 71 -16.75 13.89 9.23
C ALA A 71 -15.24 13.63 9.33
N SER A 72 -14.88 12.66 10.18
CA SER A 72 -13.52 12.12 10.34
C SER A 72 -13.10 11.20 9.19
N PHE A 73 -14.05 10.67 8.42
CA PHE A 73 -13.79 9.87 7.23
C PHE A 73 -14.93 9.93 6.20
N ALA A 74 -14.67 9.43 4.99
CA ALA A 74 -15.65 9.23 3.92
C ALA A 74 -15.27 8.01 3.06
N ILE A 75 -16.29 7.28 2.60
CA ILE A 75 -16.16 6.22 1.59
C ILE A 75 -16.68 6.76 0.26
N GLN A 76 -15.91 6.61 -0.81
CA GLN A 76 -16.24 7.15 -2.13
C GLN A 76 -15.98 6.17 -3.25
N ASP A 77 -16.93 6.10 -4.19
CA ASP A 77 -16.85 5.23 -5.35
C ASP A 77 -16.63 6.07 -6.62
N TYR A 78 -15.58 5.75 -7.37
CA TYR A 78 -15.22 6.42 -8.61
C TYR A 78 -15.35 5.44 -9.78
N PRO A 79 -16.31 5.63 -10.71
CA PRO A 79 -16.28 4.94 -11.99
C PRO A 79 -15.10 5.45 -12.83
N LEU A 80 -14.12 4.59 -13.06
CA LEU A 80 -13.04 4.87 -13.99
C LEU A 80 -13.60 4.60 -15.39
N GLY A 81 -13.86 5.66 -16.15
CA GLY A 81 -14.36 5.58 -17.50
C GLY A 81 -14.21 6.91 -18.20
N PRO A 82 -14.78 7.07 -19.41
CA PRO A 82 -14.69 8.33 -20.16
C PRO A 82 -15.17 9.54 -19.36
N LEU A 83 -16.13 9.33 -18.44
CA LEU A 83 -16.65 10.34 -17.52
C LEU A 83 -15.61 10.91 -16.55
N LEU A 84 -14.51 10.21 -16.29
CA LEU A 84 -13.36 10.72 -15.55
C LEU A 84 -12.19 11.13 -16.46
N ALA A 85 -12.37 11.20 -17.79
CA ALA A 85 -11.29 11.48 -18.73
C ALA A 85 -10.07 10.55 -18.55
N GLN A 86 -10.32 9.27 -18.24
CA GLN A 86 -9.29 8.26 -18.04
C GLN A 86 -9.46 7.09 -19.03
N CYS A 87 -8.35 6.43 -19.37
CA CYS A 87 -8.35 5.25 -20.25
C CYS A 87 -8.81 3.96 -19.53
N CYS A 88 -8.79 3.95 -18.20
CA CYS A 88 -9.26 2.83 -17.39
C CYS A 88 -10.79 2.78 -17.40
N GLY A 89 -11.37 1.60 -17.63
CA GLY A 89 -12.83 1.34 -17.64
C GLY A 89 -13.39 0.70 -16.36
N GLY A 90 -12.58 0.64 -15.30
CA GLY A 90 -12.93 -0.02 -14.04
C GLY A 90 -13.70 0.85 -13.05
N ARG A 91 -13.66 0.45 -11.78
CA ARG A 91 -14.21 1.22 -10.65
C ARG A 91 -13.24 1.12 -9.47
N VAL A 92 -13.18 2.18 -8.69
CA VAL A 92 -12.36 2.23 -7.47
C VAL A 92 -13.21 2.68 -6.30
N ARG A 93 -13.08 2.01 -5.16
CA ARG A 93 -13.60 2.49 -3.88
C ARG A 93 -12.45 3.02 -3.03
N LEU A 94 -12.57 4.26 -2.57
CA LEU A 94 -11.62 4.91 -1.69
C LEU A 94 -12.19 5.09 -0.28
N LEU A 95 -11.35 4.88 0.72
CA LEU A 95 -11.51 5.43 2.07
C LEU A 95 -10.63 6.68 2.16
N ILE A 96 -11.24 7.79 2.52
CA ILE A 96 -10.54 9.04 2.85
C ILE A 96 -10.78 9.27 4.33
N GLU A 97 -9.73 9.37 5.13
CA GLU A 97 -9.83 9.56 6.58
C GLU A 97 -8.84 10.60 7.06
N ARG A 98 -9.20 11.32 8.12
CA ARG A 98 -8.31 12.28 8.76
C ARG A 98 -7.21 11.56 9.51
N VAL A 99 -6.01 12.10 9.41
CA VAL A 99 -4.88 11.74 10.26
C VAL A 99 -4.94 12.65 11.48
N GLU A 100 -5.20 12.08 12.65
CA GLU A 100 -5.36 12.82 13.90
C GLU A 100 -4.21 12.51 14.88
N ALA A 101 -4.09 13.30 15.95
CA ALA A 101 -3.10 13.04 16.99
C ALA A 101 -3.28 11.63 17.61
N ALA A 102 -4.52 11.16 17.73
CA ALA A 102 -4.86 9.80 18.18
C ALA A 102 -4.37 8.70 17.21
N SER A 103 -4.07 9.05 15.95
CA SER A 103 -3.53 8.09 14.97
C SER A 103 -2.05 7.77 15.20
N ARG A 104 -1.35 8.52 16.06
CA ARG A 104 0.11 8.45 16.22
C ARG A 104 0.61 7.04 16.56
N ASP A 105 -0.06 6.33 17.44
CA ASP A 105 0.44 5.05 17.97
C ASP A 105 0.44 3.96 16.90
N TRP A 106 -0.70 3.73 16.24
CA TRP A 106 -0.80 2.72 15.19
C TRP A 106 0.03 3.09 13.95
N LEU A 107 0.14 4.39 13.63
CA LEU A 107 1.02 4.86 12.56
C LEU A 107 2.50 4.62 12.88
N THR A 108 2.90 4.76 14.14
CA THR A 108 4.27 4.48 14.57
C THR A 108 4.61 3.01 14.43
N ASP A 109 3.71 2.11 14.82
CA ASP A 109 3.90 0.67 14.63
C ASP A 109 3.96 0.31 13.13
N ALA A 110 3.00 0.80 12.34
CA ALA A 110 3.00 0.60 10.88
C ALA A 110 4.29 1.11 10.23
N ALA A 111 4.76 2.31 10.59
CA ALA A 111 5.98 2.90 10.05
C ALA A 111 7.21 2.03 10.36
N ARG A 112 7.35 1.54 11.60
CA ARG A 112 8.46 0.66 12.00
C ARG A 112 8.45 -0.65 11.22
N ARG A 113 7.28 -1.25 11.05
CA ARG A 113 7.14 -2.52 10.31
C ARG A 113 7.44 -2.35 8.83
N MET A 114 6.96 -1.27 8.21
CA MET A 114 7.31 -0.92 6.83
C MET A 114 8.80 -0.67 6.65
N ASP A 115 9.45 0.06 7.58
CA ASP A 115 10.91 0.31 7.54
C ASP A 115 11.71 -1.00 7.65
N ALA A 116 11.18 -1.99 8.36
CA ALA A 116 11.79 -3.30 8.56
C ALA A 116 11.33 -4.38 7.56
N ASP A 117 10.55 -4.01 6.53
CA ASP A 117 9.90 -4.96 5.59
C ASP A 117 9.12 -6.09 6.30
N GLN A 118 8.58 -5.84 7.49
CA GLN A 118 7.82 -6.81 8.28
C GLN A 118 6.34 -6.79 7.87
N PRO A 119 5.74 -7.92 7.47
CA PRO A 119 4.32 -8.01 7.13
C PRO A 119 3.39 -7.70 8.30
N PHE A 120 2.30 -6.97 8.03
CA PHE A 120 1.28 -6.63 9.02
C PHE A 120 -0.07 -6.34 8.41
N GLU A 121 -1.08 -6.31 9.28
CA GLU A 121 -2.43 -5.88 8.95
C GLU A 121 -2.75 -4.57 9.66
N VAL A 122 -3.42 -3.65 8.97
CA VAL A 122 -4.15 -2.54 9.58
C VAL A 122 -5.60 -2.99 9.74
N ARG A 123 -6.06 -3.10 10.98
CA ARG A 123 -7.45 -3.41 11.30
C ARG A 123 -8.18 -2.14 11.67
N THR A 124 -9.23 -1.83 10.92
CA THR A 124 -10.04 -0.62 11.07
C THR A 124 -11.47 -1.01 11.43
N ARG A 125 -11.94 -0.58 12.61
CA ARG A 125 -13.33 -0.72 13.03
C ARG A 125 -14.08 0.58 12.75
N PHE A 126 -15.28 0.45 12.18
CA PHE A 126 -16.15 1.58 11.88
C PHE A 126 -17.06 1.87 13.09
N ASP A 127 -16.63 2.78 13.95
CA ASP A 127 -17.39 3.20 15.13
C ASP A 127 -18.20 4.48 14.84
N PRO A 128 -19.24 4.80 15.63
CA PRO A 128 -20.00 6.03 15.44
C PRO A 128 -19.11 7.28 15.55
N GLY A 129 -18.90 7.96 14.42
CA GLY A 129 -18.16 9.23 14.35
C GLY A 129 -16.63 9.11 14.26
N LEU A 130 -16.04 7.91 14.32
CA LEU A 130 -14.59 7.72 14.25
C LEU A 130 -14.19 6.35 13.69
N LEU A 131 -12.93 6.22 13.29
CA LEU A 131 -12.31 4.95 12.93
C LEU A 131 -11.32 4.54 13.99
N SER A 132 -11.54 3.37 14.60
CA SER A 132 -10.57 2.78 15.54
C SER A 132 -9.62 1.88 14.77
N LYS A 133 -8.30 2.13 14.90
CA LYS A 133 -7.28 1.36 14.18
C LYS A 133 -6.30 0.68 15.10
N SER A 134 -5.90 -0.53 14.70
CA SER A 134 -4.83 -1.31 15.34
C SER A 134 -3.97 -2.00 14.29
N ILE A 135 -2.75 -2.37 14.70
CA ILE A 135 -1.82 -3.14 13.88
C ILE A 135 -1.74 -4.55 14.42
N ALA A 136 -1.81 -5.55 13.53
CA ALA A 136 -1.60 -6.95 13.87
C ALA A 136 -0.44 -7.52 13.03
N PRO A 137 0.51 -8.27 13.62
CA PRO A 137 1.55 -8.95 12.84
C PRO A 137 0.94 -10.06 11.99
N ILE A 138 1.47 -10.25 10.77
CA ILE A 138 1.16 -11.43 9.95
C ILE A 138 2.26 -12.46 10.20
N ALA A 139 1.91 -13.55 10.87
CA ALA A 139 2.87 -14.59 11.24
C ALA A 139 3.18 -15.58 10.09
N ALA A 140 2.24 -15.76 9.16
CA ALA A 140 2.38 -16.66 8.03
C ALA A 140 1.81 -16.04 6.75
N LEU A 141 2.50 -16.23 5.64
CA LEU A 141 2.00 -15.85 4.31
C LEU A 141 0.76 -16.69 4.01
N SER A 142 -0.30 -16.05 3.54
CA SER A 142 -1.56 -16.70 3.14
C SER A 142 -2.11 -16.04 1.89
N GLU A 143 -2.88 -16.76 1.08
CA GLU A 143 -3.58 -16.22 -0.11
C GLU A 143 -4.81 -15.36 0.25
N ALA A 144 -4.71 -14.57 1.32
CA ALA A 144 -5.77 -13.68 1.74
C ALA A 144 -5.79 -12.42 0.84
N PRO A 145 -6.98 -11.83 0.60
CA PRO A 145 -7.08 -10.59 -0.19
C PRO A 145 -6.32 -9.44 0.48
N ALA A 146 -5.75 -8.55 -0.31
CA ALA A 146 -5.04 -7.36 0.18
C ALA A 146 -5.93 -6.48 1.08
N VAL A 147 -7.23 -6.42 0.80
CA VAL A 147 -8.22 -5.72 1.63
C VAL A 147 -9.46 -6.59 1.77
N SER A 148 -9.92 -6.80 3.00
CA SER A 148 -11.18 -7.47 3.30
C SER A 148 -12.10 -6.61 4.17
N LEU A 149 -13.41 -6.77 3.99
CA LEU A 149 -14.47 -6.18 4.79
C LEU A 149 -15.26 -7.31 5.45
N SER A 150 -15.24 -7.34 6.79
CA SER A 150 -15.95 -8.32 7.62
C SER A 150 -15.69 -9.77 7.17
N GLY A 151 -14.42 -10.07 6.83
CA GLY A 151 -13.94 -11.39 6.41
C GLY A 151 -14.09 -11.71 4.92
N THR A 152 -14.71 -10.83 4.13
CA THR A 152 -14.89 -11.02 2.67
C THR A 152 -13.99 -10.07 1.88
N PRO A 153 -13.47 -10.43 0.68
CA PRO A 153 -12.71 -9.49 -0.13
C PRO A 153 -13.50 -8.19 -0.38
N ALA A 154 -12.88 -7.04 -0.17
CA ALA A 154 -13.53 -5.77 -0.40
C ALA A 154 -13.84 -5.60 -1.91
N SER A 155 -15.03 -5.06 -2.23
CA SER A 155 -15.46 -4.86 -3.61
C SER A 155 -15.83 -3.39 -3.88
N ALA A 156 -15.54 -2.91 -5.09
CA ALA A 156 -15.95 -1.58 -5.55
C ALA A 156 -17.38 -1.55 -6.12
N ARG A 157 -18.04 -2.72 -6.19
CA ARG A 157 -19.45 -2.90 -6.58
C ARG A 157 -20.32 -3.46 -5.45
N GLY A 158 -19.69 -4.07 -4.44
CA GLY A 158 -20.38 -4.63 -3.27
C GLY A 158 -20.76 -3.61 -2.20
N ALA A 159 -21.21 -4.14 -1.06
CA ALA A 159 -21.61 -3.37 0.10
C ALA A 159 -20.49 -2.42 0.58
N ARG A 160 -20.88 -1.20 0.96
CA ARG A 160 -19.98 -0.24 1.61
C ARG A 160 -19.80 -0.64 3.08
N PRO A 161 -18.65 -0.34 3.69
CA PRO A 161 -18.49 -0.50 5.14
C PRO A 161 -19.59 0.25 5.89
N GLN A 162 -20.17 -0.43 6.88
CA GLN A 162 -21.18 0.08 7.79
C GLN A 162 -20.63 0.17 9.21
N LEU A 163 -21.36 0.85 10.10
CA LEU A 163 -20.99 0.88 11.51
C LEU A 163 -20.98 -0.54 12.09
N GLY A 164 -19.94 -0.86 12.85
CA GLY A 164 -19.69 -2.20 13.40
C GLY A 164 -18.86 -3.12 12.50
N ASP A 165 -18.68 -2.80 11.22
CA ASP A 165 -17.82 -3.58 10.34
C ASP A 165 -16.34 -3.45 10.73
N GLU A 166 -15.57 -4.47 10.37
CA GLU A 166 -14.11 -4.49 10.46
C GLU A 166 -13.52 -4.58 9.05
N LEU A 167 -12.70 -3.60 8.69
CA LEU A 167 -11.88 -3.61 7.48
C LEU A 167 -10.46 -4.05 7.87
N VAL A 168 -9.93 -5.04 7.16
CA VAL A 168 -8.56 -5.54 7.33
C VAL A 168 -7.79 -5.26 6.06
N GLU A 169 -6.73 -4.47 6.19
CA GLU A 169 -5.81 -4.14 5.10
C GLU A 169 -4.47 -4.82 5.34
N ARG A 170 -4.06 -5.69 4.43
CA ARG A 170 -2.79 -6.40 4.51
C ARG A 170 -1.71 -5.56 3.85
N ASN A 171 -0.71 -5.15 4.63
CA ASN A 171 0.52 -4.58 4.12
C ASN A 171 1.57 -5.69 4.10
N GLU A 172 1.40 -6.56 3.11
CA GLU A 172 2.47 -7.44 2.69
C GLU A 172 3.23 -6.67 1.62
N ALA A 173 4.54 -6.55 1.76
CA ALA A 173 5.39 -6.31 0.61
C ALA A 173 5.81 -7.69 0.09
N PRO A 174 4.96 -8.43 -0.66
CA PRO A 174 5.41 -9.69 -1.22
C PRO A 174 6.50 -9.32 -2.21
N ARG A 175 7.74 -9.67 -1.86
CA ARG A 175 8.84 -9.69 -2.82
C ARG A 175 8.88 -11.09 -3.40
N PRO A 176 8.22 -11.36 -4.55
CA PRO A 176 8.34 -12.65 -5.22
C PRO A 176 9.79 -13.10 -5.29
N LEU A 177 10.00 -14.38 -4.99
CA LEU A 177 11.33 -14.97 -5.03
C LEU A 177 11.75 -15.07 -6.50
N LEU A 178 12.89 -14.46 -6.82
CA LEU A 178 13.57 -14.63 -8.09
C LEU A 178 14.79 -15.51 -7.85
N LEU A 179 14.73 -16.75 -8.34
CA LEU A 179 15.89 -17.64 -8.38
C LEU A 179 16.61 -17.41 -9.71
N LEU A 180 17.87 -16.96 -9.65
CA LEU A 180 18.70 -16.76 -10.82
C LEU A 180 19.88 -17.73 -10.78
N PHE A 181 20.05 -18.55 -11.81
CA PHE A 181 21.18 -19.46 -11.94
C PHE A 181 22.08 -19.00 -13.09
N GLY A 182 23.35 -18.74 -12.77
CA GLY A 182 24.36 -18.20 -13.67
C GLY A 182 24.64 -16.72 -13.43
N ALA A 183 25.88 -16.39 -13.12
CA ALA A 183 26.45 -15.07 -12.85
C ALA A 183 27.39 -14.57 -13.96
N GLY A 184 27.26 -15.12 -15.18
CA GLY A 184 27.89 -14.56 -16.38
C GLY A 184 27.29 -13.21 -16.79
N HIS A 185 27.79 -12.61 -17.88
CA HIS A 185 27.38 -11.27 -18.34
C HIS A 185 25.85 -11.08 -18.43
N VAL A 186 25.11 -12.10 -18.90
CA VAL A 186 23.64 -12.09 -18.98
C VAL A 186 23.00 -12.10 -17.59
N GLY A 187 23.44 -12.98 -16.70
CA GLY A 187 22.93 -13.05 -15.33
C GLY A 187 23.12 -11.73 -14.57
N GLN A 188 24.29 -11.10 -14.72
CA GLN A 188 24.54 -9.79 -14.12
C GLN A 188 23.62 -8.69 -14.69
N ALA A 189 23.32 -8.74 -16.00
CA ALA A 189 22.38 -7.81 -16.62
C ALA A 189 20.96 -8.01 -16.09
N ILE A 190 20.51 -9.26 -15.93
CA ILE A 190 19.21 -9.59 -15.34
C ILE A 190 19.15 -9.10 -13.88
N ALA A 191 20.16 -9.42 -13.06
CA ALA A 191 20.22 -8.99 -11.66
C ALA A 191 20.11 -7.45 -11.52
N ARG A 192 20.84 -6.70 -12.37
CA ARG A 192 20.75 -5.23 -12.40
C ARG A 192 19.38 -4.72 -12.83
N ALA A 193 18.77 -5.34 -13.85
CA ALA A 193 17.44 -4.95 -14.34
C ALA A 193 16.33 -5.20 -13.30
N PHE A 194 16.49 -6.23 -12.46
CA PHE A 194 15.54 -6.56 -11.40
C PHE A 194 15.79 -5.85 -10.06
N ALA A 195 16.95 -5.22 -9.87
CA ALA A 195 17.26 -4.47 -8.65
C ALA A 195 16.22 -3.41 -8.22
N PRO A 196 15.59 -2.62 -9.12
CA PRO A 196 14.54 -1.67 -8.73
C PRO A 196 13.16 -2.31 -8.58
N LEU A 197 13.00 -3.57 -9.00
CA LEU A 197 11.73 -4.29 -8.96
C LEU A 197 11.55 -4.95 -7.59
N PRO A 198 10.30 -5.19 -7.13
CA PRO A 198 10.04 -5.76 -5.82
C PRO A 198 10.27 -7.28 -5.81
N PHE A 199 11.46 -7.76 -6.17
CA PHE A 199 11.81 -9.19 -6.11
C PHE A 199 12.83 -9.46 -5.00
N ARG A 200 12.76 -10.64 -4.39
CA ARG A 200 13.83 -11.18 -3.55
C ARG A 200 14.73 -12.01 -4.46
N LEU A 201 15.87 -11.46 -4.86
CA LEU A 201 16.83 -12.16 -5.70
C LEU A 201 17.67 -13.12 -4.85
N HIS A 202 17.61 -14.41 -5.16
CA HIS A 202 18.62 -15.40 -4.77
C HIS A 202 19.37 -15.80 -6.04
N TRP A 203 20.66 -15.51 -6.07
CA TRP A 203 21.47 -15.65 -7.27
C TRP A 203 22.59 -16.65 -7.02
N TYR A 204 22.66 -17.68 -7.86
CA TYR A 204 23.57 -18.81 -7.71
C TYR A 204 24.46 -18.97 -8.94
N ASP A 205 25.68 -19.44 -8.75
CA ASP A 205 26.57 -19.92 -9.81
C ASP A 205 27.43 -21.07 -9.27
N SER A 206 27.89 -21.98 -10.12
CA SER A 206 28.77 -23.10 -9.72
C SER A 206 30.26 -22.75 -9.79
N ARG A 207 30.61 -21.61 -10.40
CA ARG A 207 31.98 -21.22 -10.70
C ARG A 207 32.62 -20.44 -9.54
N PRO A 208 33.72 -20.92 -8.94
CA PRO A 208 34.38 -20.24 -7.82
C PRO A 208 34.79 -18.80 -8.10
N GLU A 209 35.18 -18.48 -9.34
CA GLU A 209 35.59 -17.13 -9.73
C GLU A 209 34.46 -16.09 -9.63
N THR A 210 33.20 -16.53 -9.52
CA THR A 210 32.04 -15.65 -9.36
C THR A 210 31.76 -15.25 -7.91
N ALA A 211 32.47 -15.82 -6.92
CA ALA A 211 32.30 -15.52 -5.50
C ALA A 211 32.51 -14.04 -5.13
N GLY A 212 33.27 -13.30 -5.94
CA GLY A 212 33.49 -11.86 -5.74
C GLY A 212 32.33 -10.96 -6.18
N LEU A 213 31.28 -11.51 -6.82
CA LEU A 213 30.14 -10.74 -7.30
C LEU A 213 29.12 -10.52 -6.16
N PRO A 214 28.75 -9.26 -5.84
CA PRO A 214 27.79 -8.97 -4.79
C PRO A 214 26.44 -9.68 -5.02
N GLY A 215 26.01 -10.46 -4.02
CA GLY A 215 24.73 -11.18 -4.04
C GLY A 215 24.75 -12.55 -4.71
N VAL A 216 25.87 -12.99 -5.28
CA VAL A 216 26.04 -14.35 -5.82
C VAL A 216 26.42 -15.32 -4.70
N THR A 217 25.70 -16.43 -4.62
CA THR A 217 26.04 -17.60 -3.80
C THR A 217 26.70 -18.64 -4.70
N VAL A 218 27.97 -18.96 -4.44
CA VAL A 218 28.63 -20.05 -5.18
C VAL A 218 28.21 -21.38 -4.58
N LEU A 219 27.61 -22.23 -5.41
CA LEU A 219 27.23 -23.58 -5.04
C LEU A 219 28.46 -24.48 -5.11
N ASP A 220 28.78 -25.15 -4.02
CA ASP A 220 29.82 -26.18 -4.00
C ASP A 220 29.27 -27.42 -4.73
N PRO A 221 29.89 -27.91 -5.82
CA PRO A 221 29.40 -29.07 -6.55
C PRO A 221 29.43 -30.38 -5.75
N ALA A 222 29.94 -30.39 -4.51
CA ALA A 222 30.07 -31.56 -3.64
C ALA A 222 28.91 -31.77 -2.63
N GLY A 223 27.80 -31.04 -2.71
CA GLY A 223 26.64 -31.16 -1.80
C GLY A 223 25.31 -31.38 -2.50
#